data_AF-A0A389MUL7-F1
#
_entry.id   AF-A0A389MUL7-F1
#
_cell.length_a   1.000
_cell.length_b   1.000
_cell.length_c   1.000
_cell.angle_alpha   90.00
_cell.angle_beta   90.00
_cell.angle_gamma   90.00
#
_symmetry.space_group_name_H-M   'P 1'
#
loop_
_entity.id
_entity.type
_entity.pdbx_description
1 polymer ?
#
loop_
_entity_poly.entity_id
_entity_poly.type
_entity_poly.pdbx_seq_one_letter_code
_entity_poly.pdbx_strand_id
1 'polypeptide(L)'
;MSTIPSSVDVYRNLTRRAWSVRAGGRVVGHVTAIALRDVVLRTSEASRLRCARLGIRDVHAWARGVPFTDSRPPEARRFRYRLETPGFRLSDGTVLLAAEAAWFEADGTAWCLASPGANVTQRRPACGCET
;
A
#
# COMPACT_ATOMS: atom_id res chain seq x y z
N MET A 1 2.85 27.75 -14.95
CA MET A 1 1.84 27.00 -14.16
C MET A 1 2.40 25.62 -13.91
N SER A 2 2.98 25.37 -12.73
CA SER A 2 3.44 24.04 -12.36
C SER A 2 2.23 23.23 -11.90
N THR A 3 1.69 22.37 -12.76
CA THR A 3 0.65 21.41 -12.38
C THR A 3 1.24 20.48 -11.34
N ILE A 4 0.82 20.63 -10.08
CA ILE A 4 1.17 19.66 -9.05
C ILE A 4 0.54 18.33 -9.49
N PRO A 5 1.33 17.26 -9.70
CA PRO A 5 0.77 15.99 -10.14
C PRO A 5 -0.20 15.47 -9.07
N SER A 6 -1.42 15.15 -9.49
CA SER A 6 -2.46 14.66 -8.58
C SER A 6 -2.09 13.27 -8.05
N SER A 7 -2.29 13.05 -6.75
CA SER A 7 -2.13 11.72 -6.16
C SER A 7 -3.19 10.75 -6.66
N VAL A 8 -2.81 9.47 -6.73
CA VAL A 8 -3.68 8.35 -7.13
C VAL A 8 -3.68 7.27 -6.05
N ASP A 9 -4.75 6.47 -6.00
CA ASP A 9 -4.83 5.25 -5.21
C ASP A 9 -4.58 4.03 -6.11
N VAL A 10 -3.63 3.17 -5.73
CA VAL A 10 -3.24 1.97 -6.46
C VAL A 10 -3.50 0.73 -5.61
N TYR A 11 -4.12 -0.30 -6.19
CA TYR A 11 -4.33 -1.58 -5.52
C TYR A 11 -4.32 -2.73 -6.51
N ARG A 12 -4.00 -3.94 -6.02
CA ARG A 12 -3.95 -5.12 -6.87
C ARG A 12 -5.37 -5.60 -7.19
N ASN A 13 -5.69 -5.69 -8.48
CA ASN A 13 -6.86 -6.40 -8.96
C ASN A 13 -6.48 -7.86 -9.21
N LEU A 14 -6.90 -8.76 -8.32
CA LEU A 14 -6.55 -10.18 -8.39
C LEU A 14 -7.20 -10.89 -9.59
N THR A 15 -8.38 -10.44 -10.03
CA THR A 15 -9.08 -11.01 -11.19
C THR A 15 -8.36 -10.66 -12.49
N ARG A 16 -7.95 -9.40 -12.65
CA ARG A 16 -7.26 -8.92 -13.87
C ARG A 16 -5.76 -9.16 -13.85
N ARG A 17 -5.19 -9.59 -12.71
CA ARG A 17 -3.74 -9.71 -12.49
C ARG A 17 -2.98 -8.43 -12.85
N ALA A 18 -3.60 -7.27 -12.57
CA ALA A 18 -3.09 -5.94 -12.89
C ALA A 18 -3.28 -5.00 -11.69
N TRP A 19 -2.66 -3.83 -11.74
CA TRP A 19 -2.86 -2.77 -10.76
C TRP A 19 -3.99 -1.85 -11.22
N SER A 20 -5.04 -1.73 -10.42
CA SER A 20 -6.09 -0.73 -10.62
C SER A 20 -5.58 0.62 -10.12
N VAL A 21 -5.76 1.66 -10.93
CA VAL A 21 -5.43 3.04 -10.58
C VAL A 21 -6.72 3.84 -10.39
N ARG A 22 -6.86 4.51 -9.25
CA ARG A 22 -7.99 5.37 -8.93
C ARG A 22 -7.55 6.83 -8.78
N ALA A 23 -8.26 7.73 -9.42
CA ALA A 23 -8.12 9.18 -9.25
C ALA A 23 -9.50 9.78 -9.00
N GLY A 24 -9.61 10.74 -8.06
CA GLY A 24 -10.90 11.34 -7.71
C GLY A 24 -11.96 10.33 -7.28
N GLY A 25 -11.55 9.24 -6.62
CA GLY A 25 -12.45 8.18 -6.16
C GLY A 25 -12.90 7.17 -7.23
N ARG A 26 -12.57 7.37 -8.51
CA ARG A 26 -12.97 6.48 -9.62
C ARG A 26 -11.77 5.72 -10.18
N VAL A 27 -11.99 4.48 -10.63
CA VAL A 27 -10.94 3.73 -11.36
C VAL A 27 -10.78 4.37 -12.72
N VAL A 28 -9.58 4.85 -13.04
CA VAL A 28 -9.25 5.52 -14.30
C VAL A 28 -8.50 4.60 -15.26
N GLY A 29 -7.97 3.47 -14.77
CA GLY A 29 -7.28 2.52 -15.61
C GLY A 29 -6.74 1.31 -14.86
N HIS A 30 -6.17 0.39 -15.64
CA HIS A 30 -5.43 -0.76 -15.14
C HIS A 30 -4.08 -0.82 -15.85
N VAL A 31 -3.03 -1.02 -15.07
CA VAL A 31 -1.66 -1.04 -15.57
C VAL A 31 -0.95 -2.31 -15.08
N THR A 32 0.00 -2.80 -15.87
CA THR A 32 0.82 -3.96 -15.47
C THR A 32 1.82 -3.57 -14.40
N ALA A 33 2.40 -2.37 -14.48
CA ALA A 33 3.30 -1.83 -13.47
C ALA A 33 3.09 -0.32 -13.28
N ILE A 34 3.42 0.18 -12.09
CA ILE A 34 3.40 1.61 -11.76
C ILE A 34 4.34 1.90 -10.58
N ALA A 35 5.02 3.05 -10.62
CA ALA A 35 5.80 3.56 -9.52
C ALA A 35 5.12 4.80 -8.91
N LEU A 36 5.11 4.90 -7.58
CA LEU A 36 4.58 6.04 -6.83
C LEU A 36 5.65 6.62 -5.90
N ARG A 37 5.70 7.95 -5.76
CA ARG A 37 6.44 8.66 -4.71
C ARG A 37 5.49 9.23 -3.65
N ASP A 38 6.03 9.63 -2.51
CA ASP A 38 5.29 10.19 -1.37
C ASP A 38 4.15 9.26 -0.93
N VAL A 39 4.50 7.99 -0.75
CA VAL A 39 3.52 6.90 -0.64
C VAL A 39 2.98 6.79 0.77
N VAL A 40 1.64 6.77 0.88
CA VAL A 40 0.92 6.39 2.10
C VAL A 40 0.16 5.10 1.84
N LEU A 41 0.43 4.09 2.66
CA LEU A 41 -0.23 2.80 2.60
C LEU A 41 -1.47 2.80 3.48
N ARG A 42 -2.62 2.53 2.88
CA ARG A 42 -3.94 2.59 3.52
C ARG A 42 -4.57 1.22 3.55
N THR A 43 -5.23 0.92 4.67
CA THR A 43 -5.98 -0.32 4.85
C THR A 43 -7.35 -0.02 5.45
N SER A 44 -8.36 -0.79 5.07
CA SER A 44 -9.69 -0.78 5.69
C SER A 44 -9.87 -2.08 6.47
N GLU A 45 -9.82 -1.99 7.81
CA GLU A 45 -10.04 -3.16 8.67
C GLU A 45 -11.48 -3.68 8.54
N ALA A 46 -12.46 -2.80 8.41
CA ALA A 46 -13.84 -3.18 8.17
C ALA A 46 -14.00 -3.99 6.87
N SER A 47 -13.37 -3.56 5.77
CA SER A 47 -13.39 -4.31 4.51
C SER A 47 -12.59 -5.61 4.61
N ARG A 48 -11.43 -5.61 5.31
CA ARG A 48 -10.64 -6.83 5.56
C ARG A 48 -11.47 -7.89 6.29
N LEU A 49 -12.08 -7.53 7.42
CA LEU A 49 -12.89 -8.43 8.24
C LEU A 49 -14.10 -8.96 7.46
N ARG A 50 -14.73 -8.11 6.64
CA ARG A 50 -15.82 -8.53 5.76
C ARG A 50 -15.37 -9.55 4.72
N CYS A 51 -14.23 -9.31 4.05
CA CYS A 51 -13.64 -10.25 3.10
C CYS A 51 -13.29 -11.58 3.77
N ALA A 52 -12.64 -11.53 4.94
CA ALA A 52 -12.25 -12.72 5.69
C ALA A 52 -13.47 -13.54 6.15
N ARG A 53 -14.54 -12.87 6.62
CA ARG A 53 -15.75 -13.54 7.11
C ARG A 53 -16.62 -14.11 5.99
N LEU A 54 -16.79 -13.37 4.90
CA LEU A 54 -17.77 -13.69 3.86
C LEU A 54 -17.14 -14.33 2.60
N GLY A 55 -15.81 -14.41 2.52
CA GLY A 55 -15.11 -14.92 1.34
C GLY A 55 -15.25 -14.02 0.10
N ILE A 56 -15.74 -12.79 0.26
CA ILE A 56 -15.96 -11.85 -0.86
C ILE A 56 -14.69 -11.06 -1.19
N ARG A 57 -14.60 -10.59 -2.43
CA ARG A 57 -13.52 -9.71 -2.89
C ARG A 57 -13.96 -8.25 -2.82
N ASP A 58 -13.39 -7.51 -1.87
CA ASP A 58 -13.54 -6.06 -1.75
C ASP A 58 -12.15 -5.41 -1.57
N VAL A 59 -12.03 -4.13 -1.91
CA VAL A 59 -10.78 -3.38 -1.73
C VAL A 59 -10.60 -3.08 -0.24
N HIS A 60 -9.54 -3.63 0.33
CA HIS A 60 -9.21 -3.46 1.75
C HIS A 60 -7.78 -2.94 1.98
N ALA A 61 -7.01 -2.78 0.90
CA ALA A 61 -5.63 -2.29 0.95
C ALA A 61 -5.29 -1.55 -0.35
N TRP A 62 -4.70 -0.35 -0.24
CA TRP A 62 -4.24 0.44 -1.37
C TRP A 62 -3.07 1.35 -0.98
N ALA A 63 -2.27 1.74 -1.96
CA ALA A 63 -1.22 2.73 -1.83
C ALA A 63 -1.68 4.05 -2.45
N ARG A 64 -1.54 5.15 -1.72
CA ARG A 64 -1.75 6.50 -2.24
C ARG A 64 -0.41 7.16 -2.49
N GLY A 65 -0.21 7.77 -3.65
CA GLY A 65 1.01 8.50 -3.94
C GLY A 65 0.95 9.21 -5.29
N VAL A 66 2.06 9.80 -5.69
CA VAL A 66 2.19 10.52 -6.96
C VAL A 66 2.90 9.63 -7.98
N PRO A 67 2.33 9.36 -9.17
CA PRO A 67 3.00 8.57 -10.20
C PRO A 67 4.33 9.19 -10.64
N PHE A 68 5.33 8.35 -10.87
CA PHE A 68 6.62 8.72 -11.46
C PHE A 68 7.18 7.55 -12.30
N THR A 69 8.29 7.78 -13.00
CA THR A 69 8.78 6.88 -14.06
C THR A 69 10.09 6.16 -13.75
N ASP A 70 10.72 6.41 -12.60
CA ASP A 70 12.03 5.82 -12.35
C ASP A 70 11.92 4.32 -12.07
N SER A 71 12.93 3.59 -12.52
CA SER A 71 13.06 2.16 -12.27
C SER A 71 13.31 1.86 -10.80
N ARG A 72 12.87 0.68 -10.36
CA ARG A 72 13.13 0.20 -9.00
C ARG A 72 14.63 0.04 -8.76
N PRO A 73 15.20 0.70 -7.73
CA PRO A 73 16.60 0.54 -7.40
C PRO A 73 16.86 -0.79 -6.66
N PRO A 74 18.10 -1.32 -6.67
CA PRO A 74 18.44 -2.60 -6.06
C PRO A 74 18.17 -2.69 -4.55
N GLU A 75 18.34 -1.59 -3.82
CA GLU A 75 18.14 -1.50 -2.37
C GLU A 75 16.65 -1.46 -1.94
N ALA A 76 15.73 -1.38 -2.91
CA ALA A 76 14.31 -1.41 -2.62
C ALA A 76 13.93 -2.72 -1.91
N ARG A 77 13.12 -2.60 -0.86
CA ARG A 77 12.72 -3.73 -0.02
C ARG A 77 11.33 -4.19 -0.37
N ARG A 78 11.12 -5.50 -0.46
CA ARG A 78 9.80 -6.06 -0.74
C ARG A 78 8.86 -5.86 0.44
N PHE A 79 7.64 -5.44 0.15
CA PHE A 79 6.54 -5.41 1.11
C PHE A 79 5.30 -6.13 0.56
N ARG A 80 4.39 -6.50 1.46
CA ARG A 80 3.17 -7.23 1.11
C ARG A 80 2.02 -6.86 2.02
N TYR A 81 0.81 -6.98 1.49
CA TYR A 81 -0.41 -7.06 2.27
C TYR A 81 -0.88 -8.51 2.32
N ARG A 82 -1.43 -8.96 3.45
CA ARG A 82 -2.05 -10.28 3.62
C ARG A 82 -3.42 -10.11 4.27
N LEU A 83 -4.41 -10.89 3.84
CA LEU A 83 -5.77 -10.78 4.40
C LEU A 83 -5.81 -11.20 5.87
N GLU A 84 -4.96 -12.16 6.24
CA GLU A 84 -4.88 -12.78 7.56
C GLU A 84 -4.22 -11.88 8.60
N THR A 85 -3.51 -10.82 8.17
CA THR A 85 -2.74 -9.96 9.07
C THR A 85 -2.98 -8.48 8.75
N PRO A 86 -3.34 -7.64 9.73
CA PRO A 86 -3.48 -6.20 9.52
C PRO A 86 -2.20 -5.56 8.98
N GLY A 87 -2.38 -4.63 8.05
CA GLY A 87 -1.33 -3.73 7.56
C GLY A 87 -0.47 -4.30 6.44
N PHE A 88 0.27 -3.40 5.78
CA PHE A 88 1.37 -3.78 4.90
C PHE A 88 2.61 -4.08 5.73
N ARG A 89 3.39 -5.07 5.31
CA ARG A 89 4.58 -5.50 6.04
C ARG A 89 5.75 -5.76 5.11
N LEU A 90 6.93 -5.37 5.59
CA LEU A 90 8.21 -5.74 5.01
C LEU A 90 8.48 -7.25 5.23
N SER A 91 9.48 -7.78 4.53
CA SER A 91 9.87 -9.19 4.63
C SER A 91 10.25 -9.62 6.05
N ASP A 92 10.81 -8.72 6.85
CA ASP A 92 11.18 -8.92 8.25
C ASP A 92 10.00 -8.80 9.24
N GLY A 93 8.79 -8.55 8.75
CA GLY A 93 7.58 -8.40 9.56
C GLY A 93 7.28 -6.98 10.03
N THR A 94 8.16 -6.01 9.80
CA THR A 94 7.94 -4.59 10.15
C THR A 94 6.69 -4.05 9.46
N VAL A 95 5.82 -3.34 10.20
CA VAL A 95 4.65 -2.68 9.62
C VAL A 95 5.09 -1.44 8.85
N LEU A 96 4.64 -1.36 7.60
CA LEU A 96 4.92 -0.26 6.70
C LEU A 96 3.65 0.58 6.52
N LEU A 97 3.70 1.85 6.89
CA LEU A 97 2.57 2.78 6.74
C LEU A 97 2.80 3.82 5.63
N ALA A 98 4.07 4.12 5.34
CA ALA A 98 4.45 5.03 4.29
C ALA A 98 5.79 4.60 3.68
N ALA A 99 6.11 5.16 2.52
CA ALA A 99 7.37 4.96 1.84
C ALA A 99 7.70 6.23 1.04
N GLU A 100 8.98 6.51 0.88
CA GLU A 100 9.44 7.59 0.00
C GLU A 100 9.04 7.29 -1.44
N ALA A 101 9.26 6.05 -1.86
CA ALA A 101 8.84 5.53 -3.16
C ALA A 101 8.40 4.08 -3.04
N ALA A 102 7.47 3.68 -3.92
CA ALA A 102 7.05 2.30 -4.08
C ALA A 102 6.86 1.92 -5.55
N TRP A 103 7.30 0.71 -5.90
CA TRP A 103 7.17 0.11 -7.22
C TRP A 103 6.22 -1.08 -7.14
N PHE A 104 5.22 -1.09 -8.01
CA PHE A 104 4.21 -2.13 -8.15
C PHE A 104 4.43 -2.79 -9.49
N GLU A 105 4.88 -4.05 -9.49
CA GLU A 105 5.45 -4.71 -10.67
C GLU A 105 4.44 -5.62 -11.37
N ALA A 106 4.75 -6.00 -12.61
CA ALA A 106 3.89 -6.84 -13.47
C ALA A 106 3.55 -8.20 -12.83
N ASP A 107 4.51 -8.80 -12.14
CA ASP A 107 4.35 -10.06 -11.41
C ASP A 107 3.45 -9.95 -10.16
N GLY A 108 3.02 -8.74 -9.79
CA GLY A 108 2.22 -8.46 -8.61
C GLY A 108 2.99 -8.27 -7.33
N THR A 109 4.32 -8.15 -7.42
CA THR A 109 5.16 -7.77 -6.30
C THR A 109 5.13 -6.26 -6.07
N ALA A 110 5.41 -5.88 -4.83
CA ALA A 110 5.49 -4.49 -4.41
C ALA A 110 6.77 -4.27 -3.59
N TRP A 111 7.45 -3.17 -3.87
CA TRP A 111 8.77 -2.84 -3.35
C TRP A 111 8.81 -1.38 -2.93
N CYS A 112 9.59 -1.03 -1.92
CA CYS A 112 9.65 0.33 -1.42
C CYS A 112 11.05 0.76 -0.99
N LEU A 113 11.28 2.07 -1.07
CA LEU A 113 12.25 2.78 -0.25
C LEU A 113 11.51 3.33 0.97
N ALA A 114 11.82 2.80 2.17
CA ALA A 114 11.19 3.26 3.39
C ALA A 114 11.80 4.60 3.82
N SER A 115 10.97 5.58 4.18
CA SER A 115 11.48 6.81 4.81
C SER A 115 11.91 6.49 6.24
N PRO A 116 13.02 7.06 6.76
CA PRO A 116 13.49 6.82 8.13
C PRO A 116 12.43 7.07 9.24
N GLY A 117 11.40 7.89 8.98
CA GLY A 117 10.28 8.14 9.90
C GLY A 117 8.94 7.44 9.55
N ALA A 118 8.85 6.72 8.43
CA ALA A 118 7.60 6.16 7.93
C ALA A 118 7.08 4.93 8.71
N ASN A 119 7.90 4.37 9.60
CA ASN A 119 7.61 3.14 10.35
C ASN A 119 7.06 3.38 11.78
N VAL A 120 6.88 4.64 12.20
CA VAL A 120 6.48 4.92 13.59
C VAL A 120 4.96 4.82 13.75
N THR A 121 4.47 3.63 14.08
CA THR A 121 3.38 3.56 15.06
C THR A 121 4.03 3.19 16.38
N GLN A 122 4.13 4.16 17.29
CA GLN A 122 4.46 3.85 18.67
C GLN A 122 3.45 2.81 19.18
N ARG A 123 3.95 1.69 19.68
CA ARG A 123 3.20 0.86 20.62
C ARG A 123 2.81 1.79 21.77
N ARG A 124 1.51 2.11 21.91
CA ARG A 124 1.03 2.62 23.20
C ARG A 124 1.27 1.48 24.20
N PRO A 125 1.97 1.69 25.33
CA PRO A 125 1.93 0.72 26.40
C PRO A 125 0.45 0.53 26.79
N ALA A 126 0.06 -0.73 27.01
CA ALA A 126 -1.24 -1.06 27.55
C ALA A 126 -1.45 -0.22 28.81
N CYS A 127 -2.60 0.46 28.88
CA CYS A 127 -3.04 1.11 30.10
C CYS A 127 -3.11 0.02 31.18
N GLY A 128 -2.15 0.00 32.10
CA GLY A 128 -2.24 -0.81 33.30
C GLY A 128 -3.39 -0.25 34.13
N CYS A 129 -4.47 -1.03 34.25
CA CYS A 129 -5.40 -0.87 35.34
C CYS A 129 -4.78 -1.63 36.52
N GLU A 130 -4.09 -0.93 37.41
CA GLU A 130 -3.81 -1.46 38.74
C GLU A 130 -5.05 -1.27 39.61
N THR A 131 -5.36 -2.33 40.37
CA THR A 131 -6.50 -2.49 41.28
C THR A 131 -6.16 -1.91 42.65
#